data_AF-A0A832H456-F1
#
_entry.id   AF-A0A832H456-F1
#
_cell.length_a   1.000
_cell.length_b   1.000
_cell.length_c   1.000
_cell.angle_alpha   90.00
_cell.angle_beta   90.00
_cell.angle_gamma   90.00
#
_symmetry.space_group_name_H-M   'P 1'
#
loop_
_entity.id
_entity.type
_entity.pdbx_description
1 polymer ?
#
loop_
_entity_poly.entity_id
_entity_poly.type
_entity_poly.pdbx_seq_one_letter_code
_entity_poly.pdbx_strand_id
1 'polypeptide(L)'
;MERIYLIKLTLGLYKVTNLFPPKEPMKFSLREKANEIFADSILFFSDNAVDLIDDDKTIISNRLLKNIEIIEGYFEIAAPQQWVDERNFIVLRTEYDNLKNKVLEKMSFLTEEADSVEKKGPGVSKKEESVREESQSGRRKELSERCRKIIEILEQKEKTQVWELMRLFPGLSKRTLRRDFDELLNLGLVERVGEGKFTFYRIKKEKNDETKGKNDIIKIEEKERSLLTLDNI
;
A
#
# COMPACT_ATOMS: atom_id res chain seq x y z
N MET A 1 21.08 -16.65 0.60
CA MET A 1 21.79 -15.78 1.58
C MET A 1 22.42 -16.66 2.65
N GLU A 2 23.64 -16.35 3.10
CA GLU A 2 24.29 -17.20 4.12
C GLU A 2 23.65 -17.04 5.49
N ARG A 3 23.26 -18.15 6.13
CA ARG A 3 22.71 -18.14 7.50
C ARG A 3 23.65 -17.48 8.51
N ILE A 4 24.96 -17.63 8.31
CA ILE A 4 25.99 -17.01 9.15
C ILE A 4 25.91 -15.48 9.10
N TYR A 5 25.61 -14.89 7.94
CA TYR A 5 25.43 -13.45 7.80
C TYR A 5 24.29 -12.93 8.67
N LEU A 6 23.12 -13.57 8.59
CA LEU A 6 21.94 -13.21 9.38
C LEU A 6 22.20 -13.32 10.89
N ILE A 7 22.87 -14.38 11.34
CA ILE A 7 23.26 -14.54 12.74
C ILE A 7 24.17 -13.40 13.19
N LYS A 8 25.18 -13.03 12.38
CA LYS A 8 26.10 -11.93 12.70
C LYS A 8 25.37 -10.59 12.82
N LEU A 9 24.41 -10.31 11.94
CA LEU A 9 23.60 -9.09 11.98
C LEU A 9 22.77 -9.02 13.26
N THR A 10 22.04 -10.08 13.60
CA THR A 10 21.26 -10.16 14.84
C THR A 10 22.16 -9.99 16.07
N LEU A 11 23.30 -10.69 16.13
CA LEU A 11 24.26 -10.55 17.24
C LEU A 11 24.87 -9.15 17.31
N GLY A 12 25.11 -8.49 16.18
CA GLY A 12 25.55 -7.11 16.11
C GLY A 12 24.57 -6.17 16.81
N LEU A 13 23.27 -6.32 16.52
CA LEU A 13 22.22 -5.56 17.21
C LEU A 13 22.22 -5.86 18.72
N TYR A 14 22.36 -7.11 19.13
CA TYR A 14 22.41 -7.47 20.55
C TYR A 14 23.59 -6.83 21.28
N LYS A 15 24.76 -6.74 20.63
CA LYS A 15 25.94 -6.05 21.17
C LYS A 15 25.69 -4.56 21.36
N VAL A 16 25.09 -3.89 20.39
CA VAL A 16 24.74 -2.46 20.47
C VAL A 16 23.71 -2.22 21.57
N THR A 17 22.63 -3.00 21.59
CA THR A 17 21.56 -2.84 22.59
C THR A 17 21.96 -3.29 24.00
N ASN A 18 23.08 -4.00 24.17
CA ASN A 18 23.64 -4.30 25.50
C ASN A 18 24.17 -3.06 26.21
N LEU A 19 24.56 -2.04 25.45
CA LEU A 19 25.09 -0.78 25.96
C LEU A 19 23.96 0.19 26.38
N PHE A 20 22.71 -0.14 26.09
CA PHE A 20 21.56 0.67 26.49
C PHE A 20 21.34 0.57 28.01
N PRO A 21 20.68 1.56 28.63
CA PRO A 21 20.30 1.49 30.03
C PRO A 21 19.55 0.18 30.38
N PRO A 22 19.78 -0.42 31.56
CA PRO A 22 19.33 -1.80 31.84
C PRO A 22 17.82 -2.04 31.71
N LYS A 23 17.00 -1.02 32.00
CA LYS A 23 15.53 -1.08 31.98
C LYS A 23 14.91 -0.32 30.81
N GLU A 24 15.70 0.00 29.79
CA GLU A 24 15.22 0.74 28.63
C GLU A 24 14.28 -0.14 27.77
N PRO A 25 13.00 0.23 27.59
CA PRO A 25 12.05 -0.56 26.80
C PRO A 25 12.52 -0.77 25.35
N MET A 26 13.12 0.25 24.73
CA MET A 26 13.56 0.19 23.33
C MET A 26 14.60 -0.91 23.08
N LYS A 27 15.39 -1.29 24.10
CA LYS A 27 16.32 -2.43 24.04
C LYS A 27 15.60 -3.73 23.68
N PHE A 28 14.46 -3.98 24.31
CA PHE A 28 13.70 -5.21 24.11
C PHE A 28 12.96 -5.18 22.78
N SER A 29 12.35 -4.05 22.42
CA SER A 29 11.65 -3.88 21.14
C SER A 29 12.59 -4.05 19.93
N LEU A 30 13.81 -3.48 19.98
CA LEU A 30 14.80 -3.69 18.93
C LEU A 30 15.18 -5.16 18.75
N ARG A 31 15.38 -5.87 19.86
CA ARG A 31 15.76 -7.30 19.85
C ARG A 31 14.65 -8.19 19.32
N GLU A 32 13.41 -7.91 19.74
CA GLU A 32 12.23 -8.60 19.22
C GLU A 32 12.15 -8.45 17.70
N LYS A 33 12.27 -7.22 17.19
CA LYS A 33 12.24 -6.97 15.74
C LYS A 33 13.40 -7.62 14.99
N ALA A 34 14.60 -7.66 15.56
CA ALA A 34 15.70 -8.37 14.93
C ALA A 34 15.51 -9.89 14.88
N ASN A 35 14.84 -10.47 15.88
CA ASN A 35 14.51 -11.90 15.86
C ASN A 35 13.41 -12.21 14.83
N GLU A 36 12.41 -11.34 14.69
CA GLU A 36 11.41 -11.45 13.62
C GLU A 36 12.08 -11.37 12.24
N ILE A 37 12.94 -10.38 12.02
CA ILE A 37 13.72 -10.23 10.77
C ILE A 37 14.57 -11.46 10.50
N PHE A 38 15.24 -12.00 11.53
CA PHE A 38 16.03 -13.20 11.40
C PHE A 38 15.18 -14.39 10.94
N ALA A 39 14.08 -14.67 11.65
CA ALA A 39 13.18 -15.76 11.31
C ALA A 39 12.60 -15.63 9.90
N ASP A 40 12.10 -14.44 9.55
CA ASP A 40 11.53 -14.14 8.24
C ASP A 40 12.58 -14.24 7.13
N SER A 41 13.81 -13.79 7.39
CA SER A 41 14.92 -13.92 6.45
C SER A 41 15.30 -15.38 6.22
N ILE A 42 15.32 -16.21 7.27
CA ILE A 42 15.60 -17.65 7.13
C ILE A 42 14.55 -18.30 6.25
N LEU A 43 13.26 -18.01 6.45
CA LEU A 43 12.17 -18.54 5.64
C LEU A 43 12.27 -18.03 4.19
N PHE A 44 12.45 -16.72 4.01
CA PHE A 44 12.48 -16.07 2.71
C PHE A 44 13.68 -16.48 1.84
N PHE A 45 14.84 -16.69 2.45
CA PHE A 45 16.05 -17.12 1.76
C PHE A 45 16.29 -18.62 1.80
N SER A 46 15.38 -19.42 2.37
CA SER A 46 15.48 -20.88 2.30
C SER A 46 15.20 -21.37 0.88
N ASP A 47 16.01 -22.33 0.43
CA ASP A 47 15.83 -23.05 -0.83
C ASP A 47 15.07 -24.37 -0.61
N ASN A 48 14.59 -24.63 0.61
CA ASN A 48 13.93 -25.88 0.97
C ASN A 48 12.52 -25.94 0.37
N ALA A 49 12.22 -27.07 -0.27
CA ALA A 49 10.99 -27.44 -0.98
C ALA A 49 9.73 -27.61 -0.11
N VAL A 50 9.61 -26.88 1.01
CA VAL A 50 8.27 -26.57 1.52
C VAL A 50 7.87 -25.34 0.74
N ASP A 51 7.23 -25.55 -0.41
CA ASP A 51 6.76 -24.51 -1.31
C ASP A 51 5.78 -23.62 -0.55
N LEU A 52 6.33 -22.61 0.14
CA LEU A 52 5.60 -21.41 0.49
C LEU A 52 5.00 -20.93 -0.82
N ILE A 53 3.68 -20.87 -0.88
CA ILE A 53 2.96 -20.35 -2.03
C ILE A 53 3.52 -18.95 -2.32
N ASP A 54 3.56 -18.49 -3.57
CA ASP A 54 4.12 -17.17 -3.90
C ASP A 54 3.50 -16.02 -3.07
N ASP A 55 2.23 -16.20 -2.67
CA ASP A 55 1.53 -15.33 -1.72
C ASP A 55 2.19 -15.29 -0.34
N ASP A 56 2.64 -16.44 0.19
CA ASP A 56 3.34 -16.53 1.48
C ASP A 56 4.70 -15.85 1.43
N LYS A 57 5.48 -16.03 0.34
CA LYS A 57 6.76 -15.32 0.15
C LYS A 57 6.55 -13.81 0.11
N THR A 58 5.48 -13.35 -0.54
CA THR A 58 5.10 -11.93 -0.60
C THR A 58 4.70 -11.39 0.76
N ILE A 59 3.95 -12.16 1.57
CA ILE A 59 3.59 -11.78 2.94
C ILE A 59 4.85 -11.67 3.81
N ILE A 60 5.73 -12.67 3.74
CA ILE A 60 6.97 -12.72 4.51
C ILE A 60 7.88 -11.55 4.14
N SER A 61 8.07 -11.26 2.84
CA SER A 61 8.93 -10.16 2.41
C SER A 61 8.39 -8.80 2.84
N ASN A 62 7.08 -8.58 2.76
CA ASN A 62 6.46 -7.35 3.24
C ASN A 62 6.64 -7.17 4.75
N ARG A 63 6.47 -8.25 5.52
CA ARG A 63 6.70 -8.23 6.98
C ARG A 63 8.17 -7.94 7.30
N LEU A 64 9.08 -8.59 6.58
CA LEU A 64 10.52 -8.39 6.70
C LEU A 64 10.93 -6.94 6.43
N LEU A 65 10.47 -6.37 5.31
CA LEU A 65 10.76 -4.97 4.93
C LEU A 65 10.20 -3.99 5.98
N LYS A 66 8.96 -4.20 6.43
CA LYS A 66 8.35 -3.37 7.48
C LYS A 66 9.14 -3.43 8.80
N ASN A 67 9.60 -4.60 9.19
CA ASN A 67 10.38 -4.75 10.42
C ASN A 67 11.75 -4.09 10.32
N ILE A 68 12.38 -4.10 9.13
CA ILE A 68 13.61 -3.34 8.86
C ILE A 68 13.35 -1.83 9.03
N GLU A 69 12.28 -1.29 8.45
CA GLU A 69 11.90 0.12 8.60
C GLU A 69 11.65 0.50 10.08
N ILE A 70 11.05 -0.40 10.86
CA ILE A 70 10.85 -0.19 12.30
C ILE A 70 12.19 -0.09 13.05
N ILE A 71 13.16 -0.95 12.73
CA ILE A 71 14.51 -0.87 13.32
C ILE A 71 15.20 0.43 12.93
N GLU A 72 15.11 0.84 11.67
CA GLU A 72 15.64 2.14 11.20
C GLU A 72 15.07 3.29 12.04
N GLY A 73 13.74 3.33 12.24
CA GLY A 73 13.10 4.33 13.09
C GLY A 73 13.55 4.28 14.55
N TYR A 74 13.75 3.09 15.13
CA TYR A 74 14.32 2.99 16.47
C TYR A 74 15.76 3.51 16.54
N PHE A 75 16.58 3.32 15.51
CA PHE A 75 17.93 3.88 15.47
C PHE A 75 17.93 5.40 15.37
N GLU A 76 16.96 6.00 14.68
CA GLU A 76 16.79 7.46 14.64
C GLU A 76 16.47 8.04 16.02
N ILE A 77 15.68 7.32 16.82
CA ILE A 77 15.32 7.72 18.18
C ILE A 77 16.48 7.47 19.16
N ALA A 78 17.20 6.35 18.99
CA ALA A 78 18.26 5.91 19.91
C ALA A 78 19.57 6.70 19.75
N ALA A 79 19.94 7.08 18.52
CA ALA A 79 21.23 7.73 18.26
C ALA A 79 21.42 9.06 19.03
N PRO A 80 20.43 9.97 19.09
CA PRO A 80 20.54 11.20 19.87
C PRO A 80 20.64 10.99 21.38
N GLN A 81 20.26 9.83 21.90
CA GLN A 81 20.31 9.54 23.34
C GLN A 81 21.74 9.29 23.85
N GLN A 82 22.71 9.15 22.94
CA GLN A 82 24.13 8.93 23.25
C GLN A 82 24.42 7.71 24.15
N TRP A 83 23.52 6.73 24.21
CA TRP A 83 23.77 5.47 24.92
C TRP A 83 24.85 4.63 24.26
N VAL A 84 25.01 4.82 22.95
CA VAL A 84 25.97 4.09 22.12
C VAL A 84 26.59 5.05 21.13
N ASP A 85 27.85 4.82 20.81
CA ASP A 85 28.55 5.52 19.73
C ASP A 85 27.78 5.41 18.40
N GLU A 86 27.56 6.56 17.75
CA GLU A 86 26.80 6.67 16.51
C GLU A 86 27.33 5.76 15.39
N ARG A 87 28.65 5.52 15.36
CA ARG A 87 29.30 4.63 14.38
C ARG A 87 28.71 3.23 14.42
N ASN A 88 28.29 2.75 15.59
CA ASN A 88 27.66 1.44 15.71
C ASN A 88 26.29 1.39 15.01
N PHE A 89 25.50 2.48 15.10
CA PHE A 89 24.23 2.58 14.39
C PHE A 89 24.44 2.69 12.89
N ILE A 90 25.45 3.41 12.43
CA ILE A 90 25.79 3.52 10.99
C ILE A 90 26.10 2.14 10.40
N VAL A 91 26.94 1.35 11.08
CA VAL A 91 27.27 -0.01 10.64
C VAL A 91 26.01 -0.89 10.57
N LEU A 92 25.17 -0.86 11.61
CA LEU A 92 23.94 -1.64 11.62
C LEU A 92 22.95 -1.21 10.54
N ARG A 93 22.74 0.10 10.33
CA ARG A 93 21.88 0.61 9.25
C ARG A 93 22.35 0.11 7.90
N THR A 94 23.65 0.20 7.63
CA THR A 94 24.25 -0.29 6.38
C THR A 94 23.95 -1.77 6.16
N GLU A 95 24.08 -2.61 7.20
CA GLU A 95 23.79 -4.04 7.08
C GLU A 95 22.29 -4.35 6.92
N TYR A 96 21.40 -3.62 7.60
CA TYR A 96 19.96 -3.76 7.40
C TYR A 96 19.52 -3.27 6.01
N ASP A 97 20.13 -2.21 5.47
CA ASP A 97 19.93 -1.76 4.10
C ASP A 97 20.42 -2.79 3.09
N ASN A 98 21.57 -3.42 3.32
CA ASN A 98 22.07 -4.52 2.50
C ASN A 98 21.10 -5.70 2.49
N LEU A 99 20.53 -6.05 3.64
CA LEU A 99 19.50 -7.08 3.74
C LEU A 99 18.25 -6.69 2.95
N LYS A 100 17.75 -5.47 3.13
CA LYS A 100 16.59 -4.90 2.41
C LYS A 100 16.77 -4.97 0.90
N ASN A 101 17.93 -4.55 0.40
CA ASN A 101 18.24 -4.60 -1.04
C ASN A 101 18.22 -6.03 -1.58
N LYS A 102 18.81 -6.99 -0.86
CA LYS A 102 18.80 -8.41 -1.27
C LYS A 102 17.39 -9.01 -1.28
N VAL A 103 16.51 -8.56 -0.39
CA VAL A 103 15.09 -8.97 -0.40
C VAL A 103 14.40 -8.43 -1.65
N LEU A 104 14.62 -7.15 -1.97
CA LEU A 104 14.05 -6.50 -3.14
C LEU A 104 14.55 -7.13 -4.45
N GLU A 105 15.85 -7.42 -4.56
CA GLU A 105 16.45 -8.11 -5.70
C GLU A 105 15.82 -9.49 -5.92
N LYS A 106 15.74 -10.32 -4.87
CA LYS A 106 15.13 -11.65 -4.96
C LYS A 106 13.64 -11.57 -5.37
N MET A 107 12.93 -10.54 -4.90
CA MET A 107 11.54 -10.27 -5.31
C MET A 107 11.42 -9.87 -6.78
N SER A 108 12.34 -9.08 -7.34
CA SER A 108 12.31 -8.74 -8.77
C SER A 108 12.54 -9.95 -9.68
N PHE A 109 13.42 -10.87 -9.29
CA PHE A 109 13.66 -12.10 -10.07
C PHE A 109 12.42 -13.01 -10.11
N LEU A 110 11.66 -13.12 -9.02
CA LEU A 110 10.42 -13.91 -8.98
C LEU A 110 9.34 -13.36 -9.91
N THR A 111 9.33 -12.04 -10.18
CA THR A 111 8.40 -11.43 -11.13
C THR A 111 8.82 -11.56 -12.59
N GLU A 112 10.10 -11.76 -12.88
CA GLU A 112 10.62 -11.87 -14.26
C GLU A 112 10.53 -13.30 -14.82
N GLU A 113 10.57 -14.34 -13.98
CA GLU A 113 10.43 -15.73 -14.45
C GLU A 113 9.02 -16.05 -14.98
N ALA A 114 7.98 -15.31 -14.56
CA ALA A 114 6.61 -15.48 -15.05
C ALA A 114 6.36 -14.90 -16.45
N ASP A 115 7.22 -14.00 -16.95
CA ASP A 115 7.00 -13.25 -18.21
C ASP A 115 7.75 -13.84 -19.43
N SER A 116 8.43 -14.99 -19.26
CA SER A 116 9.28 -15.58 -20.30
C SER A 116 8.60 -16.65 -21.18
N VAL A 117 7.29 -16.90 -20.99
CA VAL A 117 6.48 -17.77 -21.86
C VAL A 117 5.45 -16.95 -22.63
N GLU A 118 5.88 -16.20 -23.65
CA GLU A 118 5.13 -15.95 -24.90
C GLU A 118 5.84 -14.89 -25.76
N LYS A 119 6.72 -15.34 -26.67
CA LYS A 119 7.04 -14.57 -27.88
C LYS A 119 7.12 -15.47 -29.10
N LYS A 120 6.02 -15.51 -29.85
CA LYS A 120 6.05 -15.48 -31.33
C LYS A 120 5.08 -14.39 -31.79
N GLY A 121 5.60 -13.39 -32.51
CA GLY A 121 4.82 -12.32 -33.18
C GLY A 121 4.04 -12.86 -34.40
N PRO A 122 3.62 -12.04 -35.38
CA PRO A 122 3.99 -10.64 -35.74
C PRO A 122 2.75 -9.72 -35.90
N GLY A 123 2.73 -8.42 -36.20
CA GLY A 123 3.67 -7.36 -36.57
C GLY A 123 2.89 -6.14 -37.14
N VAL A 124 3.56 -4.98 -37.27
CA VAL A 124 3.26 -3.83 -38.19
C VAL A 124 2.02 -2.96 -37.86
N SER A 125 1.96 -1.62 -38.00
CA SER A 125 2.88 -0.46 -38.03
C SER A 125 2.00 0.82 -38.03
N LYS A 126 2.46 1.93 -37.40
CA LYS A 126 2.28 3.37 -37.75
C LYS A 126 0.82 3.91 -37.83
N LYS A 127 0.44 5.17 -37.56
CA LYS A 127 1.08 6.50 -37.45
C LYS A 127 0.00 7.51 -36.94
N GLU A 128 0.44 8.63 -36.36
CA GLU A 128 -0.12 10.03 -36.39
C GLU A 128 -1.57 10.26 -35.88
N GLU A 129 -1.92 11.10 -34.88
CA GLU A 129 -1.68 12.50 -34.47
C GLU A 129 -2.85 13.46 -34.82
N SER A 130 -3.25 14.29 -33.82
CA SER A 130 -4.24 15.41 -33.83
C SER A 130 -5.72 14.99 -33.90
N VAL A 131 -6.75 15.64 -33.32
CA VAL A 131 -7.07 17.04 -32.99
C VAL A 131 -8.03 17.08 -31.78
N ARG A 132 -8.02 18.17 -31.01
CA ARG A 132 -9.00 18.53 -29.96
C ARG A 132 -10.38 18.78 -30.56
N GLU A 133 -11.45 18.26 -29.97
CA GLU A 133 -12.69 19.02 -29.79
C GLU A 133 -13.61 18.34 -28.76
N GLU A 134 -14.04 19.13 -27.78
CA GLU A 134 -15.10 18.81 -26.84
C GLU A 134 -16.45 18.92 -27.56
N SER A 135 -17.31 17.92 -27.43
CA SER A 135 -18.76 18.11 -27.29
C SER A 135 -19.43 16.81 -26.84
N GLN A 136 -20.34 16.98 -25.88
CA GLN A 136 -21.08 15.96 -25.17
C GLN A 136 -22.08 15.23 -26.09
N SER A 137 -22.14 13.91 -25.93
CA SER A 137 -23.36 13.08 -25.80
C SER A 137 -23.19 11.72 -26.48
N GLY A 138 -23.44 10.65 -25.72
CA GLY A 138 -24.04 9.45 -26.31
C GLY A 138 -23.12 8.38 -26.86
N ARG A 139 -21.98 8.08 -26.22
CA ARG A 139 -21.52 6.68 -26.16
C ARG A 139 -21.26 6.35 -24.71
N ARG A 140 -22.14 5.54 -24.12
CA ARG A 140 -21.81 4.79 -22.90
C ARG A 140 -20.54 4.03 -23.24
N LYS A 141 -19.39 4.58 -22.85
CA LYS A 141 -18.13 3.86 -22.86
C LYS A 141 -18.37 2.76 -21.84
N GLU A 142 -18.70 1.57 -22.34
CA GLU A 142 -18.86 0.41 -21.48
C GLU A 142 -17.62 0.35 -20.63
N LEU A 143 -17.82 0.53 -19.31
CA LEU A 143 -16.74 0.38 -18.36
C LEU A 143 -16.17 -1.01 -18.60
N SER A 144 -14.87 -1.07 -18.89
CA SER A 144 -14.15 -2.34 -18.91
C SER A 144 -14.51 -3.10 -17.63
N GLU A 145 -14.75 -4.40 -17.71
CA GLU A 145 -15.14 -5.23 -16.57
C GLU A 145 -14.18 -5.05 -15.38
N ARG A 146 -12.92 -4.78 -15.70
CA ARG A 146 -11.87 -4.39 -14.75
C ARG A 146 -12.16 -3.09 -14.01
N CYS A 147 -12.51 -2.01 -14.72
CA CYS A 147 -12.85 -0.72 -14.11
C CYS A 147 -14.10 -0.84 -13.21
N ARG A 148 -15.06 -1.69 -13.60
CA ARG A 148 -16.25 -1.99 -12.79
C ARG A 148 -15.86 -2.68 -11.47
N LYS A 149 -14.98 -3.67 -11.53
CA LYS A 149 -14.48 -4.38 -10.35
C LYS A 149 -13.64 -3.48 -9.43
N ILE A 150 -12.90 -2.51 -9.98
CA ILE A 150 -12.19 -1.49 -9.19
C ILE A 150 -13.19 -0.62 -8.40
N ILE A 151 -14.31 -0.24 -9.01
CA ILE A 151 -15.37 0.53 -8.33
C ILE A 151 -16.00 -0.29 -7.19
N GLU A 152 -16.33 -1.56 -7.43
CA GLU A 152 -16.90 -2.46 -6.40
C GLU A 152 -15.98 -2.57 -5.17
N ILE A 153 -14.67 -2.67 -5.41
CA ILE A 153 -13.67 -2.68 -4.34
C ILE A 153 -13.64 -1.35 -3.58
N LEU A 154 -13.79 -0.22 -4.26
CA LEU A 154 -13.85 1.11 -3.66
C LEU A 154 -15.19 1.40 -2.94
N GLU A 155 -16.26 0.69 -3.27
CA GLU A 155 -17.52 0.74 -2.52
C GLU A 155 -17.38 -0.01 -1.19
N GLN A 156 -16.65 -1.13 -1.19
CA GLN A 156 -16.35 -1.91 0.02
C GLN A 156 -15.25 -1.27 0.87
N LYS A 157 -14.27 -0.60 0.24
CA LYS A 157 -13.14 0.07 0.90
C LYS A 157 -13.21 1.56 0.63
N GLU A 158 -13.42 2.35 1.69
CA GLU A 158 -13.58 3.81 1.63
C GLU A 158 -12.50 4.54 0.80
N LYS A 159 -11.27 4.02 0.78
CA LYS A 159 -10.17 4.48 -0.09
C LYS A 159 -9.18 3.35 -0.33
N THR A 160 -8.45 3.40 -1.44
CA THR A 160 -7.38 2.43 -1.71
C THR A 160 -6.20 3.07 -2.44
N GLN A 161 -5.04 2.41 -2.39
CA GLN A 161 -3.86 2.78 -3.15
C GLN A 161 -3.64 1.83 -4.32
N VAL A 162 -2.93 2.28 -5.36
CA VAL A 162 -2.64 1.47 -6.56
C VAL A 162 -1.98 0.14 -6.21
N TRP A 163 -1.11 0.12 -5.19
CA TRP A 163 -0.43 -1.10 -4.76
C TRP A 163 -1.35 -2.09 -4.04
N GLU A 164 -2.42 -1.63 -3.40
CA GLU A 164 -3.40 -2.50 -2.74
C GLU A 164 -4.28 -3.21 -3.77
N LEU A 165 -4.65 -2.50 -4.85
CA LEU A 165 -5.41 -3.10 -5.96
C LEU A 165 -4.60 -4.11 -6.76
N MET A 166 -3.27 -3.98 -6.81
CA MET A 166 -2.42 -5.04 -7.36
C MET A 166 -2.60 -6.37 -6.64
N ARG A 167 -2.93 -6.36 -5.34
CA ARG A 167 -3.20 -7.59 -4.57
C ARG A 167 -4.54 -8.23 -4.93
N LEU A 168 -5.48 -7.45 -5.45
CA LEU A 168 -6.85 -7.89 -5.80
C LEU A 168 -7.00 -8.24 -7.29
N PHE A 169 -6.06 -7.81 -8.12
CA PHE A 169 -5.99 -8.11 -9.54
C PHE A 169 -4.63 -8.73 -9.91
N PRO A 170 -4.43 -10.04 -9.65
CA PRO A 170 -3.23 -10.73 -10.08
C PRO A 170 -3.10 -10.67 -11.61
N GLY A 171 -1.94 -10.27 -12.11
CA GLY A 171 -1.66 -10.10 -13.55
C GLY A 171 -1.75 -8.66 -14.07
N LEU A 172 -2.07 -7.67 -13.23
CA LEU A 172 -2.07 -6.26 -13.64
C LEU A 172 -0.85 -5.48 -13.13
N SER A 173 -0.16 -4.81 -14.05
CA SER A 173 0.94 -3.90 -13.70
C SER A 173 0.42 -2.62 -13.02
N LYS A 174 1.30 -1.96 -12.23
CA LYS A 174 1.05 -0.61 -11.69
C LYS A 174 0.65 0.39 -12.78
N ARG A 175 1.23 0.27 -13.97
CA ARG A 175 0.96 1.14 -15.11
C ARG A 175 -0.47 0.93 -15.64
N THR A 176 -0.90 -0.32 -15.69
CA THR A 176 -2.27 -0.69 -16.12
C THR A 176 -3.29 -0.15 -15.14
N LEU A 177 -3.08 -0.37 -13.84
CA LEU A 177 -3.99 0.15 -12.80
C LEU A 177 -4.02 1.67 -12.74
N ARG A 178 -2.88 2.35 -12.93
CA ARG A 178 -2.86 3.82 -13.06
C ARG A 178 -3.71 4.30 -14.23
N ARG A 179 -3.61 3.64 -15.38
CA ARG A 179 -4.43 3.96 -16.56
C ARG A 179 -5.92 3.72 -16.31
N ASP A 180 -6.27 2.63 -15.64
CA ASP A 180 -7.66 2.35 -15.24
C ASP A 180 -8.18 3.42 -14.27
N PHE A 181 -7.35 3.86 -13.32
CA PHE A 181 -7.70 4.98 -12.44
C PHE A 181 -7.80 6.32 -13.16
N ASP A 182 -6.95 6.59 -14.15
CA ASP A 182 -7.03 7.79 -14.98
C ASP A 182 -8.34 7.79 -15.79
N GLU A 183 -8.80 6.62 -16.27
CA GLU A 183 -10.12 6.49 -16.88
C GLU A 183 -11.25 6.79 -15.89
N LEU A 184 -11.19 6.26 -14.67
CA LEU A 184 -12.18 6.51 -13.62
C LEU A 184 -12.19 7.98 -13.14
N LEU A 185 -11.02 8.63 -13.07
CA LEU A 185 -10.86 10.05 -12.74
C LEU A 185 -11.47 10.94 -13.82
N ASN A 186 -11.20 10.65 -15.09
CA ASN A 186 -11.74 11.39 -16.23
C ASN A 186 -13.27 11.24 -16.33
N LEU A 187 -13.81 10.09 -15.90
CA LEU A 187 -15.25 9.87 -15.79
C LEU A 187 -15.88 10.50 -14.53
N GLY A 188 -15.08 11.05 -13.63
CA GLY A 188 -15.55 11.68 -12.40
C GLY A 188 -16.10 10.74 -11.33
N LEU A 189 -15.90 9.42 -11.47
CA LEU A 189 -16.41 8.40 -10.54
C LEU A 189 -15.54 8.27 -9.28
N VAL A 190 -14.25 8.55 -9.42
CA VAL A 190 -13.29 8.52 -8.32
C VAL A 190 -12.59 9.86 -8.22
N GLU A 191 -12.05 10.16 -7.04
CA GLU A 191 -11.18 11.28 -6.80
C GLU A 191 -9.86 10.83 -6.17
N ARG A 192 -8.79 11.54 -6.54
CA ARG A 192 -7.45 11.33 -5.98
C ARG A 192 -7.28 12.23 -4.76
N VAL A 193 -6.88 11.66 -3.64
CA VAL A 193 -6.67 12.36 -2.37
C VAL A 193 -5.25 12.12 -1.87
N GLY A 194 -4.57 13.18 -1.43
CA GLY A 194 -3.21 13.12 -0.91
C GLY A 194 -2.12 13.29 -1.98
N GLU A 195 -0.87 13.27 -1.53
CA GLU A 195 0.31 13.62 -2.34
C GLU A 195 1.44 12.59 -2.19
N GLY A 196 2.21 12.37 -3.26
CA GLY A 196 3.36 11.46 -3.25
C GLY A 196 3.02 10.03 -2.84
N LYS A 197 3.74 9.50 -1.84
CA LYS A 197 3.56 8.13 -1.29
C LYS A 197 2.21 7.93 -0.59
N PHE A 198 1.51 9.01 -0.24
CA PHE A 198 0.19 9.00 0.39
C PHE A 198 -0.93 9.33 -0.61
N THR A 199 -0.74 8.96 -1.88
CA THR A 199 -1.81 9.07 -2.88
C THR A 199 -2.83 7.94 -2.68
N PHE A 200 -4.09 8.31 -2.49
CA PHE A 200 -5.24 7.40 -2.40
C PHE A 200 -6.28 7.74 -3.46
N TYR A 201 -7.10 6.76 -3.82
CA TYR A 201 -8.27 6.92 -4.65
C TYR A 201 -9.51 6.51 -3.85
N ARG A 202 -10.57 7.30 -3.97
CA ARG A 202 -11.87 7.00 -3.35
C ARG A 202 -13.00 7.36 -4.30
N ILE A 203 -14.18 6.82 -4.07
CA ILE A 203 -15.38 7.21 -4.83
C ILE A 203 -15.67 8.68 -4.55
N LYS A 204 -15.89 9.44 -5.62
CA LYS A 204 -16.29 10.84 -5.52
C LYS A 204 -17.72 10.87 -5.00
N LYS A 205 -17.89 11.15 -3.71
CA LYS A 205 -19.21 11.48 -3.16
C LYS A 205 -19.62 12.80 -3.78
N GLU A 206 -20.63 12.80 -4.64
CA GLU A 206 -21.24 14.05 -5.06
C GLU A 206 -21.67 14.80 -3.79
N LYS A 207 -21.25 16.05 -3.64
CA LYS A 207 -21.88 16.99 -2.72
C LYS A 207 -23.28 17.30 -3.25
N ASN A 208 -24.19 16.36 -3.06
CA ASN A 208 -25.62 16.55 -3.07
C ASN A 208 -26.11 16.07 -1.71
N ASP A 209 -25.93 16.90 -0.68
CA ASP A 209 -26.84 17.07 0.45
C ASP A 209 -26.19 17.83 1.62
N GLU A 210 -26.09 19.15 1.48
CA GLU A 210 -26.24 20.08 2.62
C GLU A 210 -27.49 20.97 2.50
N THR A 211 -28.40 20.66 1.55
CA THR A 211 -29.64 21.43 1.36
C THR A 211 -30.93 20.61 1.28
N LYS A 212 -30.93 19.27 1.45
CA LYS A 212 -32.18 18.50 1.61
C LYS A 212 -32.55 18.11 3.03
N GLY A 213 -31.62 18.17 3.99
CA GLY A 213 -31.92 17.86 5.40
C GLY A 213 -32.70 18.92 6.18
N LYS A 214 -32.91 20.13 5.62
CA LYS A 214 -33.69 21.20 6.28
C LYS A 214 -35.14 21.32 5.78
N ASN A 215 -35.50 20.73 4.64
CA ASN A 215 -36.85 20.89 4.08
C ASN A 215 -37.85 19.83 4.55
N ASP A 216 -37.37 18.70 5.09
CA ASP A 216 -38.25 17.66 5.62
C ASP A 216 -38.57 17.86 7.12
N ILE A 217 -37.72 18.57 7.86
CA ILE A 217 -38.02 18.96 9.25
C ILE A 217 -39.07 20.09 9.27
N ILE A 218 -39.00 21.04 8.33
CA ILE A 218 -39.98 22.15 8.25
C ILE A 218 -41.37 21.66 7.80
N LYS A 219 -41.46 20.62 6.95
CA LYS A 219 -42.76 20.06 6.52
C LYS A 219 -43.47 19.20 7.58
N ILE A 220 -42.73 18.65 8.54
CA ILE A 220 -43.32 17.90 9.65
C ILE A 220 -43.85 18.86 10.73
N GLU A 221 -43.12 19.95 11.03
CA GLU A 221 -43.56 20.95 12.01
C GLU A 221 -44.75 21.81 11.53
N GLU A 222 -44.88 22.10 10.23
CA GLU A 222 -46.05 22.83 9.69
C GLU A 222 -47.32 21.96 9.64
N LYS A 223 -47.18 20.63 9.47
CA LYS A 223 -48.31 19.70 9.47
C LYS A 223 -48.83 19.43 10.89
N GLU A 224 -47.96 19.43 11.90
CA GLU A 224 -48.37 19.32 13.30
C GLU A 224 -49.00 20.63 13.83
N ARG A 225 -48.55 21.81 13.40
CA ARG A 225 -49.21 23.09 13.75
C ARG A 225 -50.58 23.28 13.10
N SER A 226 -50.86 22.67 11.94
CA SER A 226 -52.17 22.74 11.28
C SER A 226 -53.21 21.79 11.87
N LEU A 227 -52.81 20.74 12.60
CA LEU A 227 -53.72 19.79 13.23
C LEU A 227 -54.13 20.20 14.67
N LEU A 228 -53.36 21.07 15.32
CA LEU A 228 -53.63 21.57 16.67
C LEU A 228 -54.57 22.79 16.73
N THR A 229 -55.04 23.31 15.60
CA THR A 229 -55.96 24.46 15.53
C THR A 229 -57.41 24.09 15.18
N LEU A 230 -57.74 22.80 15.03
CA LEU A 230 -59.11 22.35 14.70
C LEU A 230 -59.89 21.76 15.89
N ASP A 231 -59.28 21.68 17.08
CA ASP A 231 -59.94 21.17 18.31
C ASP A 231 -60.24 22.27 19.36
N ASN A 232 -60.28 23.55 18.96
CA ASN A 232 -60.74 24.64 19.83
C ASN A 232 -61.66 25.62 19.06
N ILE A 233 -62.87 25.16 18.74
CA ILE A 233 -64.09 25.99 18.64
C ILE A 233 -65.22 25.20 19.31
#